data_AF-A0AAW1QR30-F1
#
_entry.id   AF-A0AAW1QR30-F1
#
_cell.length_a   1.000
_cell.length_b   1.000
_cell.length_c   1.000
_cell.angle_alpha   90.00
_cell.angle_beta   90.00
_cell.angle_gamma   90.00
#
_symmetry.space_group_name_H-M   'P 1'
#
loop_
_entity.id
_entity.type
_entity.pdbx_description
1 polymer ?
#
loop_
_entity_poly.entity_id
_entity_poly.type
_entity_poly.pdbx_seq_one_letter_code
_entity_poly.pdbx_strand_id
1 'polypeptide(L)'
;MADKSAFSTLKLYRDCLRLADYISTKGGNRAVLRQQVSEAFKKNRLETDPKQIEEQRDAAFRGLSNYMFHEAQRMAKEEVAQGRDKFDG
;
A
#
# COMPACT_ATOMS: atom_id res chain seq x y z
N MET A 1 -7.69 28.45 5.34
CA MET A 1 -7.24 27.64 6.48
C MET A 1 -6.72 26.33 5.93
N ALA A 2 -5.41 26.10 5.96
CA ALA A 2 -4.85 24.81 5.52
C ALA A 2 -4.90 23.87 6.72
N ASP A 3 -5.79 22.88 6.66
CA ASP A 3 -5.86 21.81 7.63
C ASP A 3 -4.52 21.05 7.63
N LYS A 4 -3.72 21.28 8.69
CA LYS A 4 -2.41 20.65 8.89
C LYS A 4 -2.52 19.18 9.35
N SER A 5 -3.74 18.66 9.55
CA SER A 5 -4.03 17.31 10.02
C SER A 5 -4.50 16.36 8.90
N ALA A 6 -4.91 16.86 7.74
CA ALA A 6 -5.40 16.02 6.65
C ALA A 6 -4.26 15.27 5.94
N PHE A 7 -4.30 13.93 5.97
CA PHE A 7 -3.41 13.07 5.20
C PHE A 7 -3.53 13.37 3.71
N SER A 8 -2.65 14.19 3.15
CA SER A 8 -2.82 14.71 1.79
C SER A 8 -2.75 13.60 0.74
N THR A 9 -3.46 13.79 -0.39
CA THR A 9 -3.41 12.87 -1.54
C THR A 9 -1.98 12.62 -2.03
N LEU A 10 -1.10 13.62 -1.89
CA LEU A 10 0.33 13.48 -2.20
C LEU A 10 1.05 12.50 -1.25
N LYS A 11 0.72 12.52 0.05
CA LYS A 11 1.26 11.57 1.01
C LYS A 11 0.80 10.15 0.68
N LEU A 12 -0.50 9.98 0.42
CA LEU A 12 -1.08 8.71 0.00
C LEU A 12 -0.41 8.14 -1.25
N TYR A 13 -0.19 8.97 -2.27
CA TYR A 13 0.55 8.58 -3.47
C TYR A 13 1.96 8.06 -3.15
N ARG A 14 2.71 8.79 -2.30
CA ARG A 14 4.07 8.38 -1.89
C ARG A 14 4.07 7.07 -1.13
N ASP A 15 3.07 6.85 -0.28
CA ASP A 15 2.95 5.60 0.49
C ASP A 15 2.62 4.42 -0.42
N CYS A 16 1.73 4.59 -1.42
CA CYS A 16 1.50 3.58 -2.45
C CYS A 16 2.77 3.25 -3.25
N LEU A 17 3.57 4.26 -3.59
CA LEU A 17 4.85 4.04 -4.28
C LEU A 17 5.88 3.30 -3.42
N ARG A 18 5.96 3.62 -2.12
CA ARG A 18 6.83 2.88 -1.18
C ARG A 18 6.42 1.43 -1.06
N LEU A 19 5.11 1.18 -1.00
CA LEU A 19 4.59 -0.18 -0.97
C LEU A 19 4.92 -0.93 -2.27
N ALA A 20 4.74 -0.30 -3.44
CA ALA A 20 5.13 -0.90 -4.72
C ALA A 20 6.63 -1.26 -4.77
N ASP A 21 7.48 -0.38 -4.25
CA ASP A 21 8.92 -0.64 -4.13
C ASP A 21 9.19 -1.83 -3.21
N TYR A 22 8.52 -1.90 -2.05
CA TYR A 22 8.64 -3.04 -1.14
C TYR A 22 8.19 -4.36 -1.79
N ILE A 23 7.01 -4.39 -2.41
CA ILE A 23 6.49 -5.57 -3.13
C ILE A 23 7.49 -6.05 -4.18
N SER A 24 8.15 -5.14 -4.89
CA SER A 24 9.13 -5.50 -5.91
C SER A 24 10.32 -6.28 -5.33
N THR A 25 10.72 -6.02 -4.08
CA THR A 25 11.76 -6.80 -3.37
C THR A 25 11.35 -8.24 -3.06
N LYS A 26 10.05 -8.54 -3.09
CA LYS A 26 9.46 -9.86 -2.80
C LYS A 26 9.16 -10.69 -4.06
N GLY A 27 9.42 -10.17 -5.27
CA GLY A 27 9.30 -10.95 -6.51
C GLY A 27 8.45 -10.32 -7.63
N GLY A 28 8.55 -9.00 -7.84
CA GLY A 28 7.82 -8.30 -8.92
C GLY A 28 8.64 -7.23 -9.62
N ASN A 29 8.25 -6.84 -10.84
CA ASN A 29 8.93 -5.76 -11.56
C ASN A 29 8.55 -4.40 -10.96
N ARG A 30 9.53 -3.74 -10.31
CA ARG A 30 9.37 -2.43 -9.68
C ARG A 30 8.78 -1.39 -10.62
N ALA A 31 9.26 -1.32 -11.86
CA ALA A 31 8.83 -0.29 -12.81
C ALA A 31 7.34 -0.45 -13.13
N VAL A 32 6.89 -1.70 -13.35
CA VAL A 32 5.48 -2.02 -13.63
C VAL A 32 4.58 -1.66 -12.44
N LEU A 33 4.96 -2.04 -11.22
CA LEU A 33 4.16 -1.76 -10.02
C LEU A 33 4.03 -0.25 -9.77
N ARG A 34 5.13 0.51 -9.90
CA ARG A 34 5.10 1.97 -9.78
C ARG A 34 4.28 2.63 -10.88
N GLN A 35 4.35 2.09 -12.10
CA GLN A 35 3.58 2.58 -13.23
C GLN A 35 2.08 2.42 -12.97
N GLN A 36 1.63 1.25 -12.50
CA GLN A 36 0.23 1.01 -12.16
C GLN A 36 -0.31 1.99 -11.11
N VAL A 37 0.46 2.22 -10.02
CA VAL A 37 0.11 3.24 -9.02
C VAL A 37 0.02 4.62 -9.66
N SER A 38 1.00 4.98 -10.49
CA SER A 38 1.04 6.30 -11.12
C SER A 38 -0.11 6.50 -12.13
N GLU A 39 -0.48 5.48 -12.88
CA GLU A 39 -1.59 5.51 -13.82
C GLU A 39 -2.93 5.68 -13.11
N ALA A 40 -3.15 4.98 -11.99
CA ALA A 40 -4.37 5.13 -11.19
C ALA A 40 -4.56 6.57 -10.68
N PHE A 41 -3.50 7.20 -10.16
CA PHE A 41 -3.56 8.60 -9.72
C PHE A 41 -3.68 9.58 -10.89
N LYS A 42 -3.01 9.33 -12.02
CA LYS A 42 -3.12 10.16 -13.22
C LYS A 42 -4.53 10.13 -13.82
N LYS A 43 -5.16 8.96 -13.86
CA LYS A 43 -6.52 8.76 -14.39
C LYS A 43 -7.54 9.62 -13.66
N ASN A 44 -7.41 9.74 -12.35
CA ASN A 44 -8.34 10.47 -11.50
C ASN A 44 -7.89 11.91 -11.17
N ARG A 45 -6.81 12.42 -11.79
CA ARG A 45 -6.20 13.71 -11.41
C ARG A 45 -7.12 14.93 -11.61
N LEU A 46 -8.11 14.81 -12.48
CA LEU A 46 -9.06 15.87 -12.84
C LEU A 46 -10.42 15.70 -12.16
N GLU A 47 -10.54 14.73 -11.25
CA GLU A 47 -11.76 14.55 -10.47
C GLU A 47 -11.98 15.78 -9.58
N THR A 48 -13.20 16.30 -9.59
CA THR A 48 -13.61 17.48 -8.83
C THR A 48 -14.75 17.20 -7.87
N ASP A 49 -15.44 16.06 -8.02
CA ASP A 49 -16.49 15.64 -7.09
C ASP A 49 -15.85 15.24 -5.75
N PRO A 50 -16.13 15.96 -4.65
CA PRO A 50 -15.56 15.67 -3.35
C PRO A 50 -15.86 14.25 -2.86
N LYS A 51 -17.05 13.71 -3.18
CA LYS A 51 -17.45 12.37 -2.77
C LYS A 51 -16.63 11.30 -3.48
N GLN A 52 -16.46 11.43 -4.79
CA GLN A 52 -15.62 10.50 -5.56
C GLN A 52 -14.15 10.57 -5.14
N ILE A 53 -13.62 11.76 -4.84
CA ILE A 53 -12.26 11.92 -4.32
C ILE A 53 -12.09 11.15 -3.01
N GLU A 54 -13.05 11.26 -2.09
CA GLU A 54 -13.01 10.55 -0.81
C GLU A 54 -13.09 9.03 -1.00
N GLU A 55 -14.04 8.55 -1.81
CA GLU A 55 -14.20 7.12 -2.11
C GLU A 55 -12.92 6.51 -2.71
N GLN A 56 -12.27 7.23 -3.63
CA GLN A 56 -11.00 6.78 -4.24
C GLN A 56 -9.84 6.80 -3.25
N ARG A 57 -9.78 7.80 -2.35
CA ARG A 57 -8.78 7.83 -1.27
C ARG A 57 -8.98 6.65 -0.34
N ASP A 58 -10.21 6.37 0.09
CA ASP A 58 -10.54 5.24 0.95
C ASP A 58 -10.24 3.89 0.30
N ALA A 59 -10.48 3.77 -1.01
CA ALA A 59 -10.08 2.59 -1.76
C ALA A 59 -8.55 2.37 -1.72
N ALA A 60 -7.76 3.43 -1.93
CA ALA A 60 -6.31 3.35 -1.86
C ALA A 60 -5.80 3.07 -0.43
N PHE A 61 -6.40 3.68 0.59
CA PHE A 61 -6.08 3.37 1.99
C PHE A 61 -6.37 1.92 2.34
N ARG A 62 -7.54 1.40 1.96
CA ARG A 62 -7.88 -0.02 2.16
C ARG A 62 -6.89 -0.94 1.45
N GLY A 63 -6.47 -0.61 0.23
CA GLY A 63 -5.45 -1.36 -0.49
C GLY A 63 -4.11 -1.43 0.25
N LEU A 64 -3.62 -0.29 0.75
CA LEU A 64 -2.41 -0.22 1.58
C LEU A 64 -2.55 -1.07 2.85
N SER A 65 -3.61 -0.85 3.62
CA SER A 65 -3.84 -1.53 4.89
C SER A 65 -3.99 -3.04 4.73
N ASN A 66 -4.73 -3.49 3.71
CA ASN A 66 -4.92 -4.91 3.42
C ASN A 66 -3.59 -5.61 3.11
N TYR A 67 -2.73 -4.96 2.32
CA TYR A 67 -1.42 -5.54 2.03
C TYR A 67 -0.54 -5.60 3.28
N MET A 68 -0.45 -4.50 4.04
CA MET A 68 0.37 -4.46 5.25
C MET A 68 -0.10 -5.50 6.28
N PHE A 69 -1.40 -5.68 6.43
CA PHE A 69 -1.97 -6.70 7.31
C PHE A 69 -1.66 -8.12 6.83
N HIS A 70 -1.86 -8.40 5.53
CA HIS A 70 -1.53 -9.70 4.95
C HIS A 70 -0.03 -10.03 5.12
N GLU A 71 0.83 -9.05 4.91
CA GLU A 71 2.28 -9.21 5.07
C GLU A 71 2.67 -9.46 6.54
N ALA A 72 2.07 -8.73 7.48
CA ALA A 72 2.27 -8.98 8.91
C ALA A 72 1.83 -10.39 9.31
N GLN A 73 0.68 -10.86 8.81
CA GLN A 73 0.22 -12.22 9.04
C GLN A 73 1.16 -13.28 8.45
N ARG A 74 1.73 -13.02 7.26
CA ARG A 74 2.71 -13.92 6.62
C ARG A 74 3.96 -14.04 7.49
N MET A 75 4.53 -12.92 7.94
CA MET A 75 5.72 -12.90 8.81
C MET A 75 5.47 -13.62 10.13
N ALA A 76 4.34 -13.38 10.80
CA ALA A 76 4.00 -14.04 12.06
C ALA A 76 3.89 -15.57 11.90
N LYS A 77 3.34 -16.05 10.77
CA LYS A 77 3.28 -17.50 10.48
C LYS A 77 4.68 -18.10 10.26
N GLU A 78 5.56 -17.38 9.58
CA GLU A 78 6.94 -17.81 9.33
C GLU A 78 7.76 -17.91 10.63
N GLU A 79 7.60 -16.95 11.54
CA GLU A 79 8.25 -16.99 12.87
C GLU A 79 7.80 -18.20 13.69
N VAL A 80 6.49 -18.51 13.71
CA VAL A 80 5.96 -19.69 14.40
C VAL A 80 6.49 -20.98 13.80
N ALA A 81 6.60 -21.07 12.46
CA ALA A 81 7.14 -22.24 11.79
C ALA A 81 8.63 -22.46 12.13
N GLN A 82 9.45 -21.40 12.09
CA GLN A 82 10.87 -21.47 12.47
C GLN A 82 11.07 -21.79 13.95
N GLY A 83 10.15 -21.37 14.82
CA GLY A 83 10.16 -21.73 16.23
C GLY A 83 9.95 -23.23 16.46
N ARG A 84 9.02 -23.86 15.73
CA ARG A 84 8.78 -25.32 15.84
C ARG A 84 9.98 -26.15 15.37
N ASP A 85 10.56 -25.79 14.24
CA ASP A 85 11.69 -26.51 13.64
C ASP A 85 12.93 -26.56 14.56
N LYS A 86 13.13 -25.54 15.42
CA LYS A 86 14.23 -25.47 16.37
C LYS A 86 14.05 -26.29 17.65
N PHE A 87 12.83 -26.72 17.97
CA PHE A 87 12.54 -27.52 19.18
C PHE A 87 12.43 -29.02 18.87
N ASP A 88 12.16 -29.39 17.62
CA ASP A 88 11.96 -30.77 17.19
C ASP A 88 13.21 -31.42 16.55
N GLY A 89 14.38 -30.77 16.60
CA GLY A 89 15.68 -31.28 16.10
C GLY A 89 16.76 -31.34 17.18
#